data_AF-A0A4Z2ECC0-F1
#
_entry.id   AF-A0A4Z2ECC0-F1
#
_cell.length_a   1.000
_cell.length_b   1.000
_cell.length_c   1.000
_cell.angle_alpha   90.00
_cell.angle_beta   90.00
_cell.angle_gamma   90.00
#
_symmetry.space_group_name_H-M   'P 1'
#
loop_
_entity.id
_entity.type
_entity.pdbx_description
1 polymer ?
#
loop_
_entity_poly.entity_id
_entity_poly.type
_entity_poly.pdbx_seq_one_letter_code
_entity_poly.pdbx_strand_id
1 'polypeptide(L)'
;MLPFSHFLTNKGFRPAIDILDDPIRRLDINKWKDAYLKDPSTMIIVAISPKYKADVEGSVVDNHGLHTKYIHSMMQNEFIQQGSLNFRFIPLLFLNASQKHVPSWLQNTRVYRWPRDTEDVLLRLLKEERYVPPPVRPELTLVIRPVSPGAAATL
;
A
#
# COMPACT_ATOMS: atom_id res chain seq x y z
N MET A 1 8.07 -4.68 -11.96
CA MET A 1 7.74 -5.91 -11.22
C MET A 1 8.99 -6.60 -10.68
N LEU A 2 9.90 -7.11 -11.52
CA LEU A 2 11.13 -7.80 -11.05
C LEU A 2 12.03 -7.01 -10.07
N PRO A 3 12.24 -5.68 -10.22
CA PRO A 3 13.01 -4.93 -9.22
C PRO A 3 12.32 -4.84 -7.85
N PHE A 4 10.99 -4.83 -7.84
CA PHE A 4 10.20 -4.71 -6.61
C PHE A 4 10.15 -6.03 -5.83
N SER A 5 10.01 -7.17 -6.52
CA SER A 5 10.05 -8.48 -5.86
C SER A 5 11.42 -8.75 -5.22
N HIS A 6 12.49 -8.42 -5.91
CA HIS A 6 13.85 -8.51 -5.35
C HIS A 6 14.02 -7.58 -4.14
N PHE A 7 13.51 -6.35 -4.22
CA PHE A 7 13.48 -5.44 -3.09
C PHE A 7 12.76 -6.03 -1.87
N LEU A 8 11.56 -6.60 -2.05
CA LEU A 8 10.81 -7.23 -0.96
C LEU A 8 11.57 -8.41 -0.36
N THR A 9 12.18 -9.24 -1.20
CA THR A 9 12.98 -10.40 -0.76
C THR A 9 14.17 -9.95 0.08
N ASN A 10 14.88 -8.89 -0.33
CA ASN A 10 15.99 -8.31 0.43
C ASN A 10 15.54 -7.70 1.77
N LYS A 11 14.25 -7.36 1.91
CA LYS A 11 13.64 -6.89 3.17
C LYS A 11 13.08 -8.04 4.01
N GLY A 12 13.31 -9.29 3.62
CA GLY A 12 12.91 -10.49 4.37
C GLY A 12 11.49 -10.99 4.06
N PHE A 13 10.78 -10.37 3.13
CA PHE A 13 9.47 -10.84 2.70
C PHE A 13 9.59 -12.03 1.72
N ARG A 14 8.55 -12.85 1.65
CA ARG A 14 8.43 -13.96 0.69
C ARG A 14 7.27 -13.68 -0.28
N PRO A 15 7.48 -12.86 -1.33
CA PRO A 15 6.42 -12.53 -2.26
C PRO A 15 6.07 -13.76 -3.13
N ALA A 16 4.78 -14.10 -3.20
CA ALA A 16 4.23 -14.99 -4.22
C ALA A 16 3.71 -14.12 -5.39
N ILE A 17 4.11 -14.42 -6.62
CA ILE A 17 3.88 -13.56 -7.78
C ILE A 17 3.14 -14.34 -8.86
N ASP A 18 1.91 -13.92 -9.14
CA ASP A 18 1.06 -14.36 -10.26
C ASP A 18 1.84 -14.79 -11.51
N ILE A 19 2.64 -13.87 -12.04
CA ILE A 19 3.28 -14.00 -13.36
C ILE A 19 4.47 -14.97 -13.34
N LEU A 20 5.11 -15.17 -12.19
CA LEU A 20 6.32 -15.99 -12.04
C LEU A 20 6.05 -17.36 -11.45
N ASP A 21 4.98 -17.48 -10.67
CA ASP A 21 4.56 -18.73 -10.07
C ASP A 21 3.69 -19.52 -11.07
N ASP A 22 4.35 -20.36 -11.88
CA ASP A 22 3.77 -21.54 -12.55
C ASP A 22 2.79 -22.33 -11.62
N PRO A 23 2.94 -22.33 -10.27
CA PRO A 23 1.92 -22.80 -9.35
C PRO A 23 0.52 -22.22 -9.55
N ILE A 24 0.25 -21.00 -9.98
CA ILE A 24 -1.15 -20.53 -10.16
C ILE A 24 -1.81 -21.21 -11.37
N ARG A 25 -1.01 -21.72 -12.31
CA ARG A 25 -1.46 -22.59 -13.41
C ARG A 25 -1.58 -24.06 -13.01
N ARG A 26 -0.88 -24.50 -11.95
CA ARG A 26 -0.79 -25.92 -11.52
C ARG A 26 -1.54 -26.24 -10.21
N LEU A 27 -1.69 -25.27 -9.30
CA LEU A 27 -2.55 -25.34 -8.12
C LEU A 27 -3.98 -25.18 -8.59
N ASP A 28 -4.87 -25.99 -8.01
CA ASP A 28 -6.30 -25.71 -8.04
C ASP A 28 -6.50 -24.27 -7.55
N ILE A 29 -7.16 -23.46 -8.38
CA ILE A 29 -7.41 -22.04 -8.11
C ILE A 29 -8.12 -21.83 -6.77
N ASN A 30 -8.86 -22.84 -6.31
CA ASN A 30 -9.46 -22.85 -4.98
C ASN A 30 -8.43 -22.96 -3.87
N LYS A 31 -7.39 -23.79 -4.02
CA LYS A 31 -6.27 -23.86 -3.06
C LYS A 31 -5.50 -22.55 -2.99
N TRP A 32 -5.25 -21.93 -4.14
CA TRP A 32 -4.60 -20.60 -4.15
C TRP A 32 -5.46 -19.56 -3.43
N LYS A 33 -6.77 -19.54 -3.73
CA LYS A 33 -7.74 -18.65 -3.08
C LYS A 33 -7.76 -18.86 -1.57
N ASP A 34 -7.79 -20.11 -1.11
CA ASP A 34 -7.81 -20.41 0.32
C ASP A 34 -6.49 -20.05 1.00
N ALA A 35 -5.35 -20.30 0.35
CA ALA A 35 -4.02 -20.04 0.90
C ALA A 35 -3.65 -18.56 0.99
N TYR A 36 -4.10 -17.73 0.04
CA TYR A 36 -3.69 -16.32 -0.03
C TYR A 36 -4.85 -15.35 0.12
N LEU A 37 -5.95 -15.57 -0.60
CA LEU A 37 -7.04 -14.61 -0.63
C LEU A 37 -7.88 -14.67 0.65
N LYS A 38 -8.17 -15.85 1.19
CA LYS A 38 -8.95 -16.00 2.42
C LYS A 38 -8.11 -15.90 3.71
N ASP A 39 -6.81 -16.16 3.64
CA ASP A 39 -5.94 -16.06 4.81
C ASP A 39 -5.82 -14.58 5.29
N PRO A 40 -6.30 -14.25 6.50
CA PRO A 40 -6.24 -12.88 7.02
C PRO A 40 -4.81 -12.40 7.32
N SER A 41 -3.83 -13.30 7.40
CA SER A 41 -2.43 -12.96 7.63
C SER A 41 -1.74 -12.39 6.39
N THR A 42 -2.21 -12.80 5.20
CA THR A 42 -1.64 -12.43 3.91
C THR A 42 -1.98 -11.00 3.50
N MET A 43 -0.97 -10.20 3.19
CA MET A 43 -1.12 -8.87 2.55
C MET A 43 -1.05 -9.01 1.03
N ILE A 44 -1.95 -8.32 0.31
CA ILE A 44 -2.09 -8.49 -1.15
C ILE A 44 -1.75 -7.17 -1.84
N ILE A 45 -0.64 -7.15 -2.58
CA ILE A 45 -0.26 -5.98 -3.37
C ILE A 45 -0.88 -6.08 -4.76
N VAL A 46 -1.72 -5.10 -5.10
CA VAL A 46 -2.27 -4.96 -6.45
C VAL A 46 -1.36 -4.03 -7.25
N ALA A 47 -0.55 -4.62 -8.13
CA ALA A 47 0.39 -3.89 -8.96
C ALA A 47 -0.33 -3.20 -10.13
N ILE A 48 -0.55 -1.89 -10.01
CA ILE A 48 -1.34 -1.12 -10.97
C ILE A 48 -0.41 -0.54 -12.03
N SER A 49 -0.76 -0.83 -13.29
CA SER A 49 -0.15 -0.27 -14.49
C SER A 49 -1.23 0.12 -15.49
N PRO A 50 -0.93 0.96 -16.50
CA PRO A 50 -1.87 1.21 -17.60
C PRO A 50 -2.31 -0.08 -18.31
N LYS A 51 -1.39 -1.04 -18.48
CA LYS A 51 -1.69 -2.36 -19.04
C LYS A 51 -2.67 -3.14 -18.18
N TYR A 52 -2.46 -3.19 -16.86
CA TYR A 52 -3.37 -3.85 -15.94
C TYR A 52 -4.81 -3.33 -16.08
N LYS A 53 -4.99 -2.00 -16.12
CA LYS A 53 -6.30 -1.36 -16.35
C LYS A 53 -6.94 -1.81 -17.67
N ALA A 54 -6.16 -1.82 -18.75
CA ALA A 54 -6.63 -2.29 -20.05
C ALA A 54 -7.01 -3.78 -20.04
N ASP A 55 -6.23 -4.62 -19.36
CA ASP A 55 -6.49 -6.06 -19.27
C ASP A 55 -7.76 -6.38 -18.45
N VAL A 56 -8.11 -5.56 -17.44
CA VAL A 56 -9.30 -5.82 -16.59
C VAL A 56 -10.59 -5.17 -17.11
N GLU A 57 -10.50 -3.99 -17.74
CA GLU A 57 -11.68 -3.23 -18.21
C GLU A 57 -11.84 -3.21 -19.74
N GLY A 58 -10.79 -3.50 -20.49
CA GLY A 58 -10.82 -3.51 -21.95
C GLY A 58 -11.33 -4.82 -22.56
N SER A 59 -11.33 -4.87 -23.89
CA SER A 59 -11.52 -6.11 -24.63
C SER A 59 -10.24 -6.93 -24.52
N VAL A 60 -10.33 -8.06 -23.84
CA VAL A 60 -9.18 -8.95 -23.58
C VAL A 60 -8.83 -9.69 -24.86
N VAL A 61 -7.59 -9.54 -25.33
CA VAL A 61 -7.15 -10.13 -26.61
C VAL A 61 -6.26 -11.36 -26.40
N ASP A 62 -5.61 -11.50 -25.24
CA ASP A 62 -4.66 -12.57 -24.96
C ASP A 62 -5.00 -13.39 -23.70
N ASN A 63 -4.42 -14.60 -23.61
CA ASN A 63 -4.63 -15.50 -22.48
C ASN A 63 -4.14 -14.92 -21.14
N HIS A 64 -3.15 -14.02 -21.21
CA HIS A 64 -2.63 -13.31 -20.04
C HIS A 64 -3.66 -12.34 -19.47
N GLY A 65 -4.31 -11.54 -20.30
CA GLY A 65 -5.38 -10.64 -19.88
C GLY A 65 -6.59 -11.40 -19.32
N LEU A 66 -6.90 -12.59 -19.84
CA LEU A 66 -7.98 -13.43 -19.30
C LEU A 66 -7.67 -13.87 -17.87
N HIS A 67 -6.42 -14.28 -17.62
CA HIS A 67 -5.95 -14.66 -16.30
C HIS A 67 -5.99 -13.48 -15.32
N THR A 68 -5.44 -12.34 -15.73
CA THR A 68 -5.46 -11.09 -14.95
C THR A 68 -6.88 -10.67 -14.59
N LYS A 69 -7.81 -10.71 -15.55
CA LYS A 69 -9.21 -10.36 -15.35
C LYS A 69 -9.91 -11.34 -14.38
N TYR A 70 -9.61 -12.62 -14.48
CA TYR A 70 -10.16 -13.62 -13.57
C TYR A 70 -9.72 -13.38 -12.12
N ILE A 71 -8.41 -13.20 -11.88
CA ILE A 71 -7.88 -12.92 -10.53
C ILE A 71 -8.43 -11.59 -10.01
N HIS A 72 -8.54 -10.56 -10.87
CA HIS A 72 -9.17 -9.29 -10.53
C HIS A 72 -10.60 -9.47 -10.02
N SER A 73 -11.45 -10.17 -10.77
CA SER A 73 -12.84 -10.42 -10.37
C SER A 73 -12.94 -11.21 -9.07
N MET A 74 -12.03 -12.17 -8.85
CA MET A 74 -11.99 -12.93 -7.61
C MET A 74 -11.61 -12.05 -6.41
N MET A 75 -10.60 -11.19 -6.54
CA MET A 75 -10.24 -10.22 -5.49
C MET A 75 -11.37 -9.23 -5.20
N GLN A 76 -12.03 -8.72 -6.25
CA GLN A 76 -13.15 -7.80 -6.12
C GLN A 76 -14.32 -8.43 -5.36
N ASN A 77 -14.68 -9.68 -5.70
CA ASN A 77 -15.75 -10.40 -5.01
C ASN A 77 -15.43 -10.60 -3.52
N GLU A 78 -14.19 -10.98 -3.19
CA GLU A 78 -13.76 -11.10 -1.79
C GLU A 78 -13.85 -9.77 -1.05
N PHE A 79 -13.41 -8.66 -1.68
CA PHE A 79 -13.51 -7.33 -1.10
C PHE A 79 -14.95 -6.95 -0.76
N ILE A 80 -15.88 -7.22 -1.67
CA ILE A 80 -17.32 -6.95 -1.49
C ILE A 80 -17.91 -7.87 -0.40
N GLN A 81 -17.59 -9.17 -0.42
CA GLN A 81 -18.09 -10.13 0.57
C GLN A 81 -17.63 -9.81 1.99
N GLN A 82 -16.44 -9.23 2.16
CA GLN A 82 -15.94 -8.74 3.44
C GLN A 82 -16.46 -7.34 3.82
N GLY A 83 -17.52 -6.85 3.15
CA GLY A 83 -18.15 -5.57 3.46
C GLY A 83 -17.28 -4.36 3.15
N SER A 84 -16.32 -4.48 2.22
CA SER A 84 -15.34 -3.44 1.89
C SER A 84 -14.40 -3.03 3.03
N LEU A 85 -14.28 -3.87 4.08
CA LEU A 85 -13.38 -3.65 5.22
C LEU A 85 -12.04 -4.39 5.05
N ASN A 86 -11.73 -4.83 3.84
CA ASN A 86 -10.51 -5.59 3.60
C ASN A 86 -9.31 -4.66 3.42
N PHE A 87 -8.67 -4.34 4.55
CA PHE A 87 -7.47 -3.53 4.60
C PHE A 87 -6.22 -4.23 4.02
N ARG A 88 -6.31 -5.51 3.63
CA ARG A 88 -5.15 -6.29 3.14
C ARG A 88 -4.75 -5.93 1.72
N PHE A 89 -5.66 -5.38 0.92
CA PHE A 89 -5.36 -4.94 -0.44
C PHE A 89 -4.59 -3.61 -0.44
N ILE A 90 -3.39 -3.64 -1.00
CA ILE A 90 -2.50 -2.50 -1.15
C ILE A 90 -2.40 -2.15 -2.64
N PRO A 91 -3.14 -1.15 -3.14
CA PRO A 91 -2.93 -0.66 -4.49
C PRO A 91 -1.58 0.07 -4.60
N LEU A 92 -0.72 -0.43 -5.50
CA LEU A 92 0.61 0.11 -5.73
C LEU A 92 0.79 0.51 -7.19
N LEU A 93 0.91 1.81 -7.45
CA LEU A 93 1.13 2.37 -8.77
C LEU A 93 2.59 2.15 -9.21
N PHE A 94 2.76 1.52 -10.37
CA PHE A 94 4.04 1.37 -11.06
C PHE A 94 4.17 2.38 -12.21
N LEU A 95 5.38 2.53 -12.77
CA LEU A 95 5.76 3.43 -13.87
C LEU A 95 4.61 3.76 -14.84
N ASN A 96 4.38 5.07 -15.05
CA ASN A 96 3.34 5.64 -15.91
C ASN A 96 1.88 5.39 -15.47
N ALA A 97 1.65 4.74 -14.33
CA ALA A 97 0.33 4.65 -13.73
C ALA A 97 0.01 5.89 -12.88
N SER A 98 -1.20 6.42 -13.09
CA SER A 98 -1.84 7.39 -12.21
C SER A 98 -3.16 6.87 -11.64
N GLN A 99 -3.83 7.69 -10.82
CA GLN A 99 -5.06 7.34 -10.12
C GLN A 99 -6.17 6.80 -11.04
N LYS A 100 -6.23 7.26 -12.29
CA LYS A 100 -7.23 6.80 -13.29
C LYS A 100 -7.15 5.30 -13.59
N HIS A 101 -5.99 4.66 -13.35
CA HIS A 101 -5.79 3.23 -13.59
C HIS A 101 -6.14 2.38 -12.36
N VAL A 102 -6.43 3.00 -11.21
CA VAL A 102 -6.81 2.28 -9.99
C VAL A 102 -8.23 1.72 -10.19
N PRO A 103 -8.48 0.43 -9.90
CA PRO A 103 -9.82 -0.14 -9.92
C PRO A 103 -10.79 0.64 -9.03
N SER A 104 -12.04 0.81 -9.48
CA SER A 104 -13.06 1.56 -8.75
C SER A 104 -13.26 1.06 -7.31
N TRP A 105 -13.25 -0.26 -7.12
CA TRP A 105 -13.40 -0.90 -5.80
C TRP A 105 -12.23 -0.65 -4.84
N LEU A 106 -11.09 -0.15 -5.34
CA LEU A 106 -9.91 0.24 -4.53
C LEU A 106 -9.76 1.75 -4.37
N GLN A 107 -10.58 2.58 -5.02
CA GLN A 107 -10.36 4.04 -5.03
C GLN A 107 -10.46 4.69 -3.64
N ASN A 108 -11.22 4.08 -2.73
CA ASN A 108 -11.36 4.56 -1.34
C ASN A 108 -10.25 4.09 -0.40
N THR A 109 -9.28 3.31 -0.91
CA THR A 109 -8.13 2.84 -0.13
C THR A 109 -6.91 3.72 -0.36
N ARG A 110 -5.93 3.69 0.55
CA ARG A 110 -4.68 4.44 0.38
C ARG A 110 -3.87 3.86 -0.78
N VAL A 111 -3.66 4.67 -1.81
CA VAL A 111 -2.87 4.30 -3.00
C VAL A 111 -1.42 4.73 -2.83
N TYR A 112 -0.49 3.81 -3.04
CA TYR A 112 0.95 4.03 -2.93
C TYR A 112 1.58 4.12 -4.32
N ARG A 113 2.74 4.78 -4.41
CA ARG A 113 3.55 4.89 -5.64
C ARG A 113 4.92 4.26 -5.43
N TRP A 114 5.25 3.29 -6.26
CA TRP A 114 6.61 2.74 -6.31
C TRP A 114 7.50 3.58 -7.24
N PRO A 115 8.75 3.91 -6.87
CA PRO A 115 9.44 3.66 -5.60
C PRO A 115 9.30 4.80 -4.56
N ARG A 116 8.48 5.82 -4.85
CA ARG A 116 8.39 7.04 -4.01
C ARG A 116 7.97 6.76 -2.57
N ASP A 117 6.98 5.89 -2.38
CA ASP A 117 6.33 5.64 -1.09
C ASP A 117 6.87 4.35 -0.44
N THR A 118 8.12 3.98 -0.72
CA THR A 118 8.70 2.69 -0.31
C THR A 118 8.61 2.44 1.20
N GLU A 119 8.93 3.42 2.03
CA GLU A 119 8.86 3.29 3.49
C GLU A 119 7.42 3.08 3.98
N ASP A 120 6.47 3.87 3.45
CA ASP A 120 5.06 3.71 3.76
C ASP A 120 4.52 2.33 3.36
N VAL A 121 4.97 1.80 2.21
CA VAL A 121 4.63 0.45 1.76
C VAL A 121 5.20 -0.61 2.71
N LEU A 122 6.45 -0.46 3.15
CA LEU A 122 7.06 -1.39 4.11
C LEU A 122 6.31 -1.40 5.44
N LEU A 123 6.03 -0.23 6.01
CA LEU A 123 5.24 -0.10 7.24
C LEU A 123 3.86 -0.72 7.06
N ARG A 124 3.21 -0.48 5.91
CA ARG A 124 1.92 -1.09 5.60
C ARG A 124 1.97 -2.61 5.55
N LEU A 125 3.04 -3.19 4.99
CA LEU A 125 3.25 -4.64 4.95
C LEU A 125 3.55 -5.23 6.32
N LEU A 126 4.27 -4.50 7.17
CA LEU A 126 4.56 -4.88 8.56
C LEU A 126 3.38 -4.63 9.51
N LYS A 127 2.32 -3.97 9.04
CA LYS A 127 1.18 -3.48 9.85
C LYS A 127 1.62 -2.51 10.95
N GLU A 128 2.64 -1.72 10.66
CA GLU A 128 3.16 -0.67 11.53
C GLU A 128 2.67 0.72 11.07
N GLU A 129 2.58 1.65 12.01
CA GLU A 129 2.29 3.05 11.75
C GLU A 129 3.56 3.89 11.85
N ARG A 130 3.64 4.99 11.08
CA ARG A 130 4.74 5.95 11.26
C ARG A 130 4.63 6.58 12.63
N TYR A 131 5.72 6.52 13.40
CA TYR A 131 5.83 7.28 14.63
C TYR A 131 5.86 8.78 14.33
N VAL A 132 4.88 9.51 14.85
CA VAL A 132 4.85 10.97 14.83
C VAL A 132 5.04 11.45 16.27
N PRO A 133 6.21 12.00 16.64
CA PRO A 133 6.41 12.50 17.99
C PRO A 133 5.40 13.63 18.28
N PRO A 134 4.88 13.72 19.51
CA PRO A 134 4.00 14.81 19.88
C PRO A 134 4.72 16.16 19.70
N PRO A 135 3.99 17.23 19.32
CA PRO A 135 4.59 18.56 19.20
C PRO A 135 5.26 18.97 20.51
N VAL A 136 6.56 19.27 20.46
CA VAL A 136 7.29 19.79 21.61
C VAL A 136 6.85 21.25 21.80
N ARG A 137 6.43 21.61 23.00
CA ARG A 137 6.08 23.02 23.31
C ARG A 137 7.34 23.87 23.16
N PRO A 138 7.25 25.11 22.63
CA PRO A 138 8.36 26.04 22.67
C PRO A 138 8.83 26.18 24.12
N GLU A 139 10.13 26.02 24.34
CA GLU A 139 10.74 26.13 25.65
C GLU A 139 10.47 27.54 26.20
N LEU A 140 9.91 27.63 27.42
CA LEU A 140 9.67 28.92 28.06
C LEU A 140 11.02 29.56 28.39
N THR A 141 11.45 30.49 27.55
CA THR A 141 12.70 31.22 27.79
C THR A 141 12.47 32.27 28.87
N LEU A 142 12.96 32.02 30.08
CA LEU A 142 12.85 32.94 31.21
C LEU A 142 14.03 33.93 31.16
N VAL A 143 13.77 35.16 30.74
CA VAL A 143 14.80 36.22 30.68
C VAL A 143 14.73 37.06 31.95
N ILE A 144 15.65 36.82 32.88
CA ILE A 144 15.82 37.66 34.08
C ILE A 144 16.70 38.85 33.69
N ARG A 145 16.15 40.08 33.73
CA ARG A 145 16.93 41.31 33.57
C ARG A 145 17.08 42.00 34.94
N PRO A 146 18.30 42.39 35.35
CA PRO A 146 18.47 43.18 36.56
C PRO A 146 17.82 44.55 36.39
N VAL A 147 17.09 45.00 37.42
CA VAL A 147 16.53 46.36 37.48
C VAL A 147 17.61 47.29 38.00
N SER A 148 17.89 48.35 37.26
CA SER A 148 18.81 49.41 37.68
C SER A 148 18.33 50.04 39.00
N PRO A 149 19.19 50.26 40.01
CA PRO A 149 18.79 50.78 41.33
C PRO A 149 18.16 52.18 41.36
N GLY A 150 18.02 52.87 40.22
CA GLY A 150 17.51 54.25 40.14
C GLY A 150 16.01 54.39 39.86
N ALA A 151 15.27 53.30 39.64
CA ALA A 151 13.85 53.38 39.23
C ALA A 151 12.84 53.28 40.39
N ALA A 152 13.28 53.11 41.64
CA ALA A 152 12.41 52.92 42.81
C ALA A 152 12.06 54.23 43.55
N ALA A 153 12.43 55.41 43.02
CA ALA A 153 12.25 56.68 43.70
C ALA A 153 11.49 57.70 42.83
N THR A 154 10.21 57.47 42.60
CA THR A 154 9.24 58.58 42.41
C THR A 154 7.84 58.09 42.78
N LEU A 155 7.47 58.26 44.05
CA LEU A 155 6.08 58.42 44.51
C LEU A 155 5.91 59.88 44.94
#